data_AF-A0A2C9M175-F1
#
_entry.id   AF-A0A2C9M175-F1
#
_cell.length_a   1.000
_cell.length_b   1.000
_cell.length_c   1.000
_cell.angle_alpha   90.00
_cell.angle_beta   90.00
_cell.angle_gamma   90.00
#
_symmetry.space_group_name_H-M   'P 1'
#
loop_
_entity.id
_entity.type
_entity.pdbx_description
1 polymer ?
#
loop_
_entity_poly.entity_id
_entity_poly.type
_entity_poly.pdbx_seq_one_letter_code
_entity_poly.pdbx_strand_id
1 'polypeptide(L)'
;MLPNTDELLIADKALIVIFILLICLINGALIVTQVKKPMFYQSVKLMMIISLAIGDIIFALFPLVVLARGFFEADPTFMTCRLSTNITTYMSYLIHFVYGLGLVVLAAEVFLRNRIQSIHDNNYKSLSAVGASSVPWILGLIIVLPLCMSNVNYEYFCINTQSLDSMFGVSVFLPVSLSIVVSIVLNCVHFPTSQQGQVISTNQQPIVVSQQTVTQQGVNSTQYPPQGYAPGNVHHFPTSQQGQVISTNQQPIVGSQQAFTQQGNLTQYAPQGYAPGTVHYNPPSSSSYYSYPTNQQVMNQSSTVNINLNQGVNTIQVTPMNQRAEGQRLLLISIIFGLMVVPFASVALRAAYIVWPDLMTKTVVTQFVFWLMAARSCLTPLIMIGYSNL
;
A
#
# COMPACT_ATOMS: atom_id res chain seq x y z
N MET A 1 18.81 -12.70 -46.76
CA MET A 1 19.07 -13.37 -45.48
C MET A 1 17.72 -13.58 -44.82
N LEU A 2 17.26 -14.82 -44.70
CA LEU A 2 16.07 -15.11 -43.90
C LEU A 2 16.45 -14.89 -42.41
N PRO A 3 15.70 -14.09 -41.65
CA PRO A 3 15.98 -13.89 -40.23
C PRO A 3 15.83 -15.22 -39.49
N ASN A 4 16.72 -15.45 -38.54
CA ASN A 4 16.78 -16.69 -37.77
C ASN A 4 15.65 -16.71 -36.73
N THR A 5 14.50 -17.30 -37.08
CA THR A 5 13.30 -17.40 -36.23
C THR A 5 13.59 -18.07 -34.89
N ASP A 6 14.61 -18.91 -34.85
CA ASP A 6 15.01 -19.65 -33.66
C ASP A 6 15.62 -18.73 -32.60
N GLU A 7 16.38 -17.72 -33.00
CA GLU A 7 16.95 -16.72 -32.09
C GLU A 7 15.85 -15.90 -31.42
N LEU A 8 14.81 -15.53 -32.18
CA LEU A 8 13.68 -14.77 -31.66
C LEU A 8 12.88 -15.59 -30.64
N LEU A 9 12.65 -16.88 -30.93
CA LEU A 9 11.97 -17.78 -30.01
C LEU A 9 12.77 -18.00 -28.72
N ILE A 10 14.10 -18.13 -28.82
CA ILE A 10 14.98 -18.24 -27.64
C ILE A 10 14.89 -16.95 -26.80
N ALA A 11 14.89 -15.78 -27.44
CA ALA A 11 14.74 -14.50 -26.75
C ALA A 11 13.39 -14.41 -26.03
N ASP A 12 12.28 -14.79 -26.66
CA ASP A 12 10.95 -14.77 -26.03
C ASP A 12 10.85 -15.73 -24.84
N LYS A 13 11.42 -16.93 -24.96
CA LYS A 13 11.52 -17.90 -23.86
C LYS A 13 12.30 -17.34 -22.66
N ALA A 14 13.39 -16.64 -22.91
CA ALA A 14 14.16 -16.00 -21.84
C ALA A 14 13.39 -14.82 -21.24
N LEU A 15 12.85 -13.93 -22.07
CA LEU A 15 12.13 -12.74 -21.64
C LEU A 15 10.92 -13.09 -20.78
N ILE A 16 10.12 -14.09 -21.16
CA ILE A 16 8.93 -14.45 -20.39
C ILE A 16 9.27 -14.91 -18.98
N VAL A 17 10.32 -15.73 -18.83
CA VAL A 17 10.80 -16.17 -17.52
C VAL A 17 11.34 -14.99 -16.71
N ILE A 18 12.13 -14.12 -17.33
CA ILE A 18 12.67 -12.92 -16.68
C ILE A 18 11.53 -12.02 -16.19
N PHE A 19 10.53 -11.75 -17.02
CA PHE A 19 9.39 -10.90 -16.64
C PHE A 19 8.55 -11.52 -15.53
N ILE A 20 8.27 -12.84 -15.57
CA ILE A 20 7.55 -13.52 -14.48
C ILE A 20 8.27 -13.31 -13.15
N LEU A 21 9.58 -13.56 -13.11
CA LEU A 21 10.39 -13.41 -11.90
C LEU A 21 10.45 -11.96 -11.43
N LEU A 22 10.71 -11.03 -12.35
CA LEU A 22 10.87 -9.62 -12.04
C LEU A 22 9.57 -8.99 -11.53
N ILE A 23 8.43 -9.30 -12.16
CA ILE A 23 7.11 -8.84 -11.72
C ILE A 23 6.80 -9.37 -10.32
N CYS A 24 7.03 -10.66 -10.06
CA CYS A 24 6.79 -11.24 -8.74
C CYS A 24 7.70 -10.61 -7.66
N LEU A 25 8.99 -10.42 -7.94
CA LEU A 25 9.94 -9.85 -6.99
C LEU A 25 9.63 -8.39 -6.67
N ILE A 26 9.40 -7.55 -7.69
CA ILE A 26 9.15 -6.12 -7.51
C ILE A 26 7.80 -5.90 -6.81
N ASN A 27 6.73 -6.58 -7.24
CA ASN A 27 5.42 -6.42 -6.62
C ASN A 27 5.37 -7.04 -5.22
N GLY A 28 6.06 -8.16 -4.99
CA GLY A 28 6.24 -8.73 -3.65
C GLY A 28 6.94 -7.77 -2.71
N ALA A 29 8.04 -7.14 -3.15
CA ALA A 29 8.73 -6.12 -2.39
C ALA A 29 7.85 -4.89 -2.11
N LEU A 30 7.07 -4.43 -3.10
CA LEU A 30 6.10 -3.35 -2.92
C LEU A 30 5.05 -3.71 -1.84
N ILE A 31 4.47 -4.91 -1.89
CA ILE A 31 3.50 -5.35 -0.88
C ILE A 31 4.15 -5.34 0.49
N VAL A 32 5.31 -6.00 0.66
CA VAL A 32 6.04 -6.07 1.94
C VAL A 32 6.35 -4.67 2.50
N THR A 33 6.73 -3.73 1.65
CA THR A 33 7.01 -2.35 2.10
C THR A 33 5.74 -1.61 2.52
N GLN A 34 4.60 -1.82 1.87
CA GLN A 34 3.34 -1.18 2.28
C GLN A 34 2.71 -1.83 3.52
N VAL A 35 2.72 -3.17 3.68
CA VAL A 35 2.15 -3.83 4.88
C VAL A 35 2.95 -3.55 6.15
N LYS A 36 4.24 -3.20 6.04
CA LYS A 36 5.05 -2.76 7.20
C LYS A 36 4.60 -1.42 7.77
N LYS A 37 3.82 -0.62 7.03
CA LYS A 37 3.33 0.68 7.52
C LYS A 37 2.21 0.46 8.54
N PRO A 38 2.23 1.14 9.70
CA PRO A 38 1.17 1.01 10.69
C PRO A 38 -0.16 1.46 10.08
N MET A 39 -1.23 0.75 10.40
CA MET A 39 -2.59 1.05 9.94
C MET A 39 -2.75 1.14 8.41
N PHE A 40 -1.94 0.40 7.64
CA PHE A 40 -2.02 0.41 6.16
C PHE A 40 -3.44 0.11 5.65
N TYR A 41 -4.17 -0.77 6.34
CA TYR A 41 -5.54 -1.20 6.02
C TYR A 41 -6.60 -0.11 6.20
N GLN A 42 -6.27 1.01 6.84
CA GLN A 42 -7.14 2.18 6.96
C GLN A 42 -6.90 3.21 5.85
N SER A 43 -5.81 3.07 5.08
CA SER A 43 -5.48 3.99 4.00
C SER A 43 -5.95 3.42 2.66
N VAL A 44 -6.94 4.06 2.04
CA VAL A 44 -7.42 3.74 0.69
C VAL A 44 -6.25 3.70 -0.30
N LYS A 45 -5.33 4.66 -0.23
CA LYS A 45 -4.13 4.73 -1.07
C LYS A 45 -3.27 3.46 -0.94
N LEU A 46 -2.93 3.06 0.28
CA LEU A 46 -2.07 1.90 0.51
C LEU A 46 -2.77 0.59 0.11
N MET A 47 -4.05 0.45 0.45
CA MET A 47 -4.85 -0.72 0.05
C MET A 47 -5.00 -0.83 -1.47
N MET A 48 -5.19 0.29 -2.17
CA MET A 48 -5.24 0.30 -3.63
C MET A 48 -3.91 -0.10 -4.25
N ILE A 49 -2.78 0.42 -3.74
CA ILE A 49 -1.44 0.05 -4.22
C ILE A 49 -1.21 -1.46 -4.04
N ILE A 50 -1.58 -2.03 -2.89
CA ILE A 50 -1.49 -3.47 -2.63
C ILE A 50 -2.41 -4.25 -3.60
N SER A 51 -3.64 -3.78 -3.81
CA SER A 51 -4.61 -4.41 -4.74
C SER A 51 -4.08 -4.46 -6.18
N LEU A 52 -3.46 -3.39 -6.67
CA LEU A 52 -2.84 -3.33 -7.99
C LEU A 52 -1.63 -4.26 -8.10
N ALA A 53 -0.78 -4.30 -7.07
CA ALA A 53 0.37 -5.20 -7.01
C ALA A 53 -0.04 -6.69 -7.01
N ILE A 54 -1.12 -7.04 -6.32
CA ILE A 54 -1.70 -8.39 -6.38
C ILE A 54 -2.17 -8.71 -7.81
N GLY A 55 -2.79 -7.75 -8.50
CA GLY A 55 -3.21 -7.92 -9.89
C GLY A 55 -2.04 -8.22 -10.84
N ASP A 56 -0.88 -7.59 -10.61
CA ASP A 56 0.33 -7.87 -11.39
C ASP A 56 0.99 -9.20 -11.02
N ILE A 57 0.92 -9.63 -9.76
CA ILE A 57 1.34 -10.99 -9.37
C ILE A 57 0.47 -12.03 -10.06
N ILE A 58 -0.86 -11.84 -10.09
CA ILE A 58 -1.76 -12.73 -10.81
C ILE A 58 -1.45 -12.70 -12.31
N PHE A 59 -1.15 -11.52 -12.89
CA PHE A 59 -0.69 -11.40 -14.28
C PHE A 59 0.59 -12.22 -14.55
N ALA A 60 1.56 -12.20 -13.64
CA ALA A 60 2.76 -13.01 -13.80
C ALA A 60 2.48 -14.51 -13.64
N LEU A 61 1.74 -14.91 -12.61
CA LEU A 61 1.55 -16.32 -12.25
C LEU A 61 0.48 -17.04 -13.07
N PHE A 62 -0.43 -16.31 -13.71
CA PHE A 62 -1.46 -16.90 -14.56
C PHE A 62 -1.16 -16.70 -16.05
N PRO A 63 -1.47 -15.56 -16.70
CA PRO A 63 -1.38 -15.49 -18.15
C PRO A 63 0.05 -15.62 -18.67
N LEU A 64 1.07 -15.06 -18.00
CA LEU A 64 2.46 -15.23 -18.45
C LEU A 64 2.98 -16.66 -18.26
N VAL A 65 2.60 -17.36 -17.19
CA VAL A 65 2.98 -18.78 -17.01
C VAL A 65 2.35 -19.66 -18.10
N VAL A 66 1.08 -19.40 -18.45
CA VAL A 66 0.41 -20.15 -19.52
C VAL A 66 1.05 -19.87 -20.89
N LEU A 67 1.41 -18.61 -21.16
CA LEU A 67 2.17 -18.24 -22.36
C LEU A 67 3.56 -18.88 -22.37
N ALA A 68 4.27 -18.90 -21.24
CA ALA A 68 5.57 -19.55 -21.11
C ALA A 68 5.44 -21.04 -21.43
N ARG A 69 4.45 -21.71 -20.86
CA ARG A 69 4.16 -23.11 -21.16
C ARG A 69 3.91 -23.32 -22.66
N GLY A 70 3.17 -22.43 -23.31
CA GLY A 70 2.97 -22.46 -24.77
C GLY A 70 4.27 -22.31 -25.58
N PHE A 71 5.29 -21.60 -25.07
CA PHE A 71 6.59 -21.52 -25.73
C PHE A 71 7.49 -22.73 -25.46
N PHE A 72 7.42 -23.33 -24.27
CA PHE A 72 8.29 -24.43 -23.85
C PHE A 72 7.76 -25.82 -24.23
N GLU A 73 6.45 -25.99 -24.28
CA GLU A 73 5.81 -27.27 -24.57
C GLU A 73 5.60 -27.45 -26.07
N ALA A 74 5.95 -28.63 -26.59
CA ALA A 74 5.80 -28.94 -28.01
C ALA A 74 4.37 -29.37 -28.39
N ASP A 75 3.51 -29.62 -27.41
CA ASP A 75 2.14 -30.08 -27.63
C ASP A 75 1.21 -28.90 -27.97
N PRO A 76 0.73 -28.79 -29.22
CA PRO A 76 -0.16 -27.70 -29.62
C PRO A 76 -1.56 -27.83 -29.00
N THR A 77 -1.94 -29.01 -28.47
CA THR A 77 -3.28 -29.25 -27.92
C THR A 77 -3.47 -28.68 -26.51
N PHE A 78 -2.38 -28.32 -25.84
CA PHE A 78 -2.43 -27.69 -24.51
C PHE A 78 -3.24 -26.38 -24.51
N MET A 79 -3.10 -25.57 -25.57
CA MET A 79 -3.74 -24.28 -25.66
C MET A 79 -5.20 -24.39 -26.13
N THR A 80 -6.08 -24.79 -25.21
CA THR A 80 -7.52 -24.82 -25.51
C THR A 80 -8.06 -23.42 -25.79
N CYS A 81 -9.11 -23.35 -26.60
CA CYS A 81 -9.81 -22.10 -26.94
C CYS A 81 -10.19 -21.28 -25.69
N ARG A 82 -10.79 -21.95 -24.71
CA ARG A 82 -11.21 -21.33 -23.44
C ARG A 82 -10.02 -20.79 -22.64
N LEU A 83 -8.92 -21.55 -22.60
CA LEU A 83 -7.70 -21.09 -21.94
C LEU A 83 -7.16 -19.85 -22.65
N SER A 84 -6.98 -19.89 -23.98
CA SER A 84 -6.56 -18.75 -24.80
C SER A 84 -7.42 -17.50 -24.55
N THR A 85 -8.75 -17.63 -24.64
CA THR A 85 -9.68 -16.52 -24.37
C THR A 85 -9.52 -15.97 -22.96
N ASN A 86 -9.35 -16.82 -21.93
CA ASN A 86 -9.17 -16.38 -20.55
C ASN A 86 -7.84 -15.62 -20.34
N ILE A 87 -6.74 -16.13 -20.90
CA ILE A 87 -5.43 -15.46 -20.84
C ILE A 87 -5.54 -14.09 -21.48
N THR A 88 -6.05 -14.02 -22.72
CA THR A 88 -6.21 -12.77 -23.47
C THR A 88 -7.16 -11.81 -22.75
N THR A 89 -8.26 -12.32 -22.18
CA THR A 89 -9.20 -11.50 -21.42
C THR A 89 -8.54 -10.82 -20.24
N TYR A 90 -7.78 -11.59 -19.46
CA TYR A 90 -7.08 -11.06 -18.31
C TYR A 90 -5.96 -10.08 -18.74
N MET A 91 -5.10 -10.53 -19.66
CA MET A 91 -3.88 -9.85 -20.08
C MET A 91 -4.15 -8.56 -20.87
N SER A 92 -5.05 -8.61 -21.84
CA SER A 92 -5.24 -7.53 -22.81
C SER A 92 -6.36 -6.56 -22.42
N TYR A 93 -7.26 -6.93 -21.51
CA TYR A 93 -8.42 -6.12 -21.18
C TYR A 93 -8.58 -5.87 -19.68
N LEU A 94 -8.77 -6.92 -18.88
CA LEU A 94 -9.16 -6.78 -17.47
C LEU A 94 -8.11 -6.02 -16.66
N ILE A 95 -6.83 -6.41 -16.75
CA ILE A 95 -5.79 -5.82 -15.90
C ILE A 95 -5.56 -4.35 -16.22
N HIS A 96 -5.69 -3.94 -17.49
CA HIS A 96 -5.56 -2.54 -17.90
C HIS A 96 -6.73 -1.69 -17.41
N PHE A 97 -7.94 -2.24 -17.46
CA PHE A 97 -9.12 -1.58 -16.94
C PHE A 97 -9.01 -1.35 -15.43
N VAL A 98 -8.66 -2.39 -14.69
CA VAL A 98 -8.44 -2.33 -13.23
C VAL A 98 -7.36 -1.31 -12.89
N TYR A 99 -6.25 -1.28 -13.63
CA TYR A 99 -5.18 -0.32 -13.40
C TYR A 99 -5.62 1.13 -13.66
N GLY A 100 -6.21 1.40 -14.82
CA GLY A 100 -6.63 2.76 -15.16
C GLY A 100 -7.70 3.30 -14.19
N LEU A 101 -8.69 2.48 -13.83
CA LEU A 101 -9.65 2.86 -12.78
C LEU A 101 -9.01 2.96 -11.40
N GLY A 102 -8.04 2.11 -11.06
CA GLY A 102 -7.29 2.21 -9.82
C GLY A 102 -6.58 3.56 -9.68
N LEU A 103 -5.99 4.06 -10.77
CA LEU A 103 -5.39 5.40 -10.83
C LEU A 103 -6.43 6.52 -10.67
N VAL A 104 -7.62 6.38 -11.26
CA VAL A 104 -8.73 7.32 -11.07
C VAL A 104 -9.17 7.37 -9.61
N VAL A 105 -9.33 6.22 -8.96
CA VAL A 105 -9.70 6.14 -7.54
C VAL A 105 -8.60 6.72 -6.65
N LEU A 106 -7.31 6.47 -6.95
CA LEU A 106 -6.20 7.11 -6.24
C LEU A 106 -6.23 8.63 -6.38
N ALA A 107 -6.49 9.14 -7.58
CA ALA A 107 -6.58 10.57 -7.82
C ALA A 107 -7.77 11.19 -7.07
N ALA A 108 -8.94 10.55 -7.13
CA ALA A 108 -10.12 10.97 -6.38
C ALA A 108 -9.88 10.95 -4.85
N GLU A 109 -9.17 9.94 -4.34
CA GLU A 109 -8.81 9.82 -2.93
C GLU A 109 -7.94 10.99 -2.48
N VAL A 110 -6.88 11.31 -3.23
CA VAL A 110 -5.99 12.45 -2.91
C VAL A 110 -6.78 13.76 -2.83
N PHE A 111 -7.77 13.96 -3.71
CA PHE A 111 -8.63 15.14 -3.68
C PHE A 111 -9.60 15.15 -2.50
N LEU A 112 -10.28 14.02 -2.25
CA LEU A 112 -11.33 13.91 -1.25
C LEU A 112 -10.77 13.84 0.18
N ARG A 113 -9.51 13.44 0.37
CA ARG A 113 -8.88 13.29 1.68
C ARG A 113 -9.05 14.53 2.56
N ASN A 114 -8.82 15.72 2.03
CA ASN A 114 -8.95 16.97 2.80
C ASN A 114 -10.41 17.31 3.14
N ARG A 115 -11.35 16.87 2.31
CA ARG A 115 -12.78 17.14 2.52
C ARG A 115 -13.42 16.18 3.52
N ILE A 116 -12.92 14.95 3.60
CA ILE A 116 -13.51 13.86 4.38
C ILE A 116 -12.87 13.70 5.77
N GLN A 117 -11.70 14.31 6.01
CA GLN A 117 -11.00 14.25 7.30
C GLN A 117 -11.85 14.66 8.51
N SER A 118 -12.90 15.47 8.33
CA SER A 118 -13.77 15.93 9.42
C SER A 118 -14.90 14.98 9.81
N ILE A 119 -15.19 13.92 9.05
CA ILE A 119 -16.49 13.20 9.14
C ILE A 119 -16.37 11.73 9.57
N HIS A 120 -15.18 11.13 9.68
CA HIS A 120 -15.09 9.67 9.82
C HIS A 120 -14.51 9.13 11.12
N ASP A 121 -15.37 8.40 11.86
CA ASP A 121 -14.99 7.45 12.90
C ASP A 121 -14.03 6.39 12.35
N ASN A 122 -13.14 5.92 13.22
CA ASN A 122 -12.05 5.00 12.84
C ASN A 122 -12.55 3.66 12.24
N ASN A 123 -13.74 3.19 12.61
CA ASN A 123 -14.29 1.92 12.09
C ASN A 123 -14.64 1.99 10.59
N TYR A 124 -15.11 3.13 10.10
CA TYR A 124 -15.50 3.27 8.69
C TYR A 124 -14.30 3.40 7.74
N LYS A 125 -13.13 3.81 8.25
CA LYS A 125 -11.93 4.00 7.42
C LYS A 125 -11.44 2.69 6.78
N SER A 126 -11.45 1.59 7.54
CA SER A 126 -11.01 0.30 7.00
C SER A 126 -11.98 -0.25 5.96
N LEU A 127 -13.28 -0.19 6.23
CA LEU A 127 -14.30 -0.65 5.28
C LEU A 127 -14.27 0.19 3.99
N SER A 128 -14.11 1.51 4.12
CA SER A 128 -13.96 2.42 2.97
C SER A 128 -12.69 2.11 2.17
N ALA A 129 -11.56 1.85 2.82
CA ALA A 129 -10.31 1.48 2.15
C ALA A 129 -10.45 0.18 1.35
N VAL A 130 -11.02 -0.87 1.95
CA VAL A 130 -11.27 -2.16 1.30
C VAL A 130 -12.28 -2.01 0.16
N GLY A 131 -13.36 -1.28 0.39
CA GLY A 131 -14.39 -1.01 -0.62
C GLY A 131 -13.80 -0.30 -1.83
N ALA A 132 -13.12 0.84 -1.60
CA ALA A 132 -12.49 1.62 -2.67
C ALA A 132 -11.43 0.83 -3.45
N SER A 133 -10.62 -0.01 -2.79
CA SER A 133 -9.63 -0.86 -3.48
C SER A 133 -10.25 -2.01 -4.28
N SER A 134 -11.49 -2.40 -3.97
CA SER A 134 -12.21 -3.49 -4.64
C SER A 134 -13.03 -3.00 -5.84
N VAL A 135 -13.43 -1.71 -5.87
CA VAL A 135 -14.26 -1.13 -6.93
C VAL A 135 -13.70 -1.37 -8.34
N PRO A 136 -12.40 -1.14 -8.65
CA PRO A 136 -11.87 -1.39 -9.99
C PRO A 136 -12.02 -2.85 -10.44
N TRP A 137 -11.85 -3.79 -9.52
CA TRP A 137 -12.00 -5.23 -9.79
C TRP A 137 -13.44 -5.62 -10.05
N ILE A 138 -14.35 -5.19 -9.17
CA ILE A 138 -15.78 -5.48 -9.32
C ILE A 138 -16.30 -4.91 -10.64
N LEU A 139 -15.97 -3.64 -10.93
CA LEU A 139 -16.34 -3.02 -12.21
C LEU A 139 -15.69 -3.71 -13.41
N GLY A 140 -14.41 -4.12 -13.30
CA GLY A 140 -13.73 -4.86 -14.35
C GLY A 140 -14.42 -6.19 -14.65
N LEU A 141 -14.79 -6.95 -13.62
CA LEU A 141 -15.49 -8.21 -13.77
C LEU A 141 -16.92 -8.03 -14.31
N ILE A 142 -17.63 -6.97 -13.92
CA ILE A 142 -19.00 -6.71 -14.38
C ILE A 142 -19.03 -6.18 -15.82
N ILE A 143 -18.05 -5.37 -16.22
CA ILE A 143 -18.05 -4.68 -17.53
C ILE A 143 -17.21 -5.45 -18.56
N VAL A 144 -15.96 -5.77 -18.22
CA VAL A 144 -15.01 -6.35 -19.18
C VAL A 144 -15.31 -7.82 -19.43
N LEU A 145 -15.63 -8.60 -18.41
CA LEU A 145 -15.85 -10.04 -18.57
C LEU A 145 -17.02 -10.34 -19.53
N PRO A 146 -18.23 -9.76 -19.37
CA PRO A 146 -19.32 -10.04 -20.31
C PRO A 146 -19.01 -9.54 -21.72
N LEU A 147 -18.31 -8.40 -21.84
CA LEU A 147 -17.89 -7.89 -23.14
C LEU A 147 -16.97 -8.89 -23.85
N CYS A 148 -15.99 -9.46 -23.12
CA CYS A 148 -15.05 -10.46 -23.63
C CYS A 148 -15.69 -11.81 -23.94
N MET A 149 -16.75 -12.19 -23.23
CA MET A 149 -17.47 -13.46 -23.45
C MET A 149 -18.59 -13.34 -24.49
N SER A 150 -19.06 -12.12 -24.78
CA SER A 150 -20.06 -11.90 -25.81
C SER A 150 -19.52 -12.33 -27.17
N ASN A 151 -20.34 -13.04 -27.97
CA ASN A 151 -20.04 -13.45 -29.35
C ASN A 151 -18.69 -14.15 -29.58
N VAL A 152 -18.16 -14.87 -28.58
CA VAL A 152 -16.97 -15.71 -28.78
C VAL A 152 -17.37 -16.97 -29.54
N ASN A 153 -16.83 -17.11 -30.76
CA ASN A 153 -16.95 -18.36 -31.50
C ASN A 153 -15.85 -19.33 -31.03
N TYR A 154 -16.23 -20.24 -30.11
CA TYR A 154 -15.34 -21.24 -29.54
C TYR A 154 -14.97 -22.37 -30.51
N GLU A 155 -15.64 -22.49 -31.65
CA GLU A 155 -15.44 -23.59 -32.60
C GLU A 155 -14.34 -23.31 -33.63
N TYR A 156 -14.17 -22.05 -34.05
CA TYR A 156 -13.34 -21.73 -35.23
C TYR A 156 -12.14 -20.81 -34.96
N PHE A 157 -12.32 -19.71 -34.21
CA PHE A 157 -11.31 -18.65 -34.16
C PHE A 157 -10.90 -18.23 -32.75
N CYS A 158 -11.61 -18.65 -31.70
CA CYS A 158 -11.30 -18.35 -30.30
C CYS A 158 -11.16 -16.85 -29.96
N ILE A 159 -11.59 -16.00 -30.88
CA ILE A 159 -11.49 -14.54 -30.84
C ILE A 159 -12.81 -14.00 -31.36
N ASN A 160 -13.36 -13.02 -30.64
CA ASN A 160 -14.45 -12.21 -31.14
C ASN A 160 -13.84 -11.02 -31.89
N THR A 161 -13.76 -11.11 -33.22
CA THR A 161 -13.22 -10.05 -34.08
C THR A 161 -14.16 -8.86 -34.23
N GLN A 162 -15.47 -9.07 -34.07
CA GLN A 162 -16.50 -8.06 -34.32
C GLN A 162 -16.57 -7.00 -33.20
N SER A 163 -16.12 -7.32 -31.98
CA SER A 163 -16.14 -6.38 -30.86
C SER A 163 -14.76 -5.94 -30.37
N LEU A 164 -13.68 -6.17 -31.12
CA LEU A 164 -12.33 -5.77 -30.70
C LEU A 164 -12.24 -4.26 -30.43
N ASP A 165 -12.83 -3.44 -31.30
CA ASP A 165 -12.89 -1.98 -31.13
C ASP A 165 -13.56 -1.58 -29.81
N SER A 166 -14.70 -2.20 -29.50
CA SER A 166 -15.43 -1.95 -28.25
C SER A 166 -14.67 -2.45 -27.03
N MET A 167 -14.05 -3.64 -27.13
CA MET A 167 -13.24 -4.23 -26.06
C MET A 167 -12.09 -3.29 -25.68
N PHE A 168 -11.21 -2.96 -26.62
CA PHE A 168 -10.08 -2.06 -26.34
C PHE A 168 -10.54 -0.63 -25.98
N GLY A 169 -11.60 -0.13 -26.62
CA GLY A 169 -12.19 1.16 -26.31
C GLY A 169 -12.58 1.28 -24.84
N VAL A 170 -13.33 0.30 -24.33
CA VAL A 170 -13.84 0.29 -22.95
C VAL A 170 -12.76 -0.14 -21.95
N SER A 171 -11.93 -1.12 -22.27
CA SER A 171 -11.00 -1.72 -21.30
C SER A 171 -9.64 -1.02 -21.22
N VAL A 172 -9.21 -0.32 -22.27
CA VAL A 172 -7.91 0.35 -22.33
C VAL A 172 -8.05 1.85 -22.51
N PHE A 173 -8.63 2.30 -23.63
CA PHE A 173 -8.62 3.73 -23.98
C PHE A 173 -9.43 4.58 -23.01
N LEU A 174 -10.63 4.15 -22.63
CA LEU A 174 -11.48 4.86 -21.69
C LEU A 174 -10.83 5.03 -20.30
N PRO A 175 -10.38 3.98 -19.59
CA PRO A 175 -9.82 4.13 -18.26
C PRO A 175 -8.47 4.87 -18.25
N VAL A 176 -7.62 4.71 -19.28
CA VAL A 176 -6.39 5.50 -19.44
C VAL A 176 -6.70 6.99 -19.65
N SER A 177 -7.65 7.29 -20.55
CA SER A 177 -8.03 8.68 -20.82
C SER A 177 -8.64 9.32 -19.57
N LEU A 178 -9.51 8.58 -18.88
CA LEU A 178 -10.13 9.02 -17.63
C LEU A 178 -9.07 9.29 -16.55
N SER A 179 -8.08 8.41 -16.38
CA SER A 179 -7.03 8.60 -15.36
C SER A 179 -6.17 9.83 -15.64
N ILE A 180 -5.83 10.10 -16.91
CA ILE A 180 -5.08 11.29 -17.32
C ILE A 180 -5.92 12.55 -17.11
N VAL A 181 -7.17 12.57 -17.62
CA VAL A 181 -8.05 13.75 -17.52
C VAL A 181 -8.35 14.08 -16.06
N VAL A 182 -8.71 13.09 -15.23
CA VAL A 182 -8.95 13.32 -13.79
C VAL A 182 -7.68 13.83 -13.11
N SER A 183 -6.50 13.26 -13.42
CA SER A 183 -5.24 13.76 -12.86
C SER A 183 -4.93 15.20 -13.28
N ILE A 184 -5.21 15.59 -14.53
CA ILE A 184 -5.04 16.98 -15.00
C ILE A 184 -6.01 17.90 -14.27
N VAL A 185 -7.30 17.56 -14.27
CA VAL A 185 -8.35 18.36 -13.62
C VAL A 185 -8.02 18.58 -12.15
N LEU A 186 -7.58 17.55 -11.43
CA LEU A 186 -7.22 17.68 -10.01
C LEU A 186 -5.97 18.53 -9.78
N ASN A 187 -4.98 18.48 -10.68
CA ASN A 187 -3.82 19.36 -10.63
C ASN A 187 -4.17 20.82 -10.97
N CYS A 188 -5.16 21.05 -11.84
CA CYS A 188 -5.59 22.40 -12.25
C CYS A 188 -6.60 23.05 -11.29
N VAL A 189 -7.53 22.26 -10.73
CA VAL A 189 -8.58 22.71 -9.80
C VAL A 189 -8.01 22.98 -8.40
N HIS A 190 -6.72 22.70 -8.17
CA HIS A 190 -6.05 23.11 -6.96
C HIS A 190 -5.98 24.63 -6.90
N PHE A 191 -7.05 25.24 -6.39
CA PHE A 191 -7.07 26.59 -5.90
C PHE A 191 -5.86 26.73 -5.00
N PRO A 192 -5.03 27.78 -5.15
CA PRO A 192 -4.08 28.11 -4.11
C PRO A 192 -4.94 28.26 -2.87
N THR A 193 -4.89 27.27 -1.97
CA THR A 193 -5.44 27.37 -0.64
C THR A 193 -4.76 28.62 -0.13
N SER A 194 -5.54 29.71 -0.12
CA SER A 194 -5.08 31.03 0.23
C SER A 194 -4.20 30.83 1.44
N GLN A 195 -2.94 31.22 1.32
CA GLN A 195 -2.14 31.47 2.50
C GLN A 195 -2.87 32.60 3.26
N GLN A 196 -3.92 32.25 4.00
CA GLN A 196 -4.17 32.78 5.32
C GLN A 196 -2.98 32.22 6.13
N GLY A 197 -1.83 32.88 6.20
CA GLY A 197 -1.69 34.34 6.15
C GLY A 197 -2.49 35.02 7.27
N GLN A 198 -3.09 34.25 8.19
CA GLN A 198 -3.21 34.71 9.56
C GLN A 198 -1.81 34.56 10.16
N VAL A 199 -0.94 35.51 9.79
CA VAL A 199 -0.01 36.06 10.76
C VAL A 199 -0.91 36.61 11.85
N ILE A 200 -1.28 35.77 12.82
CA ILE A 200 -1.69 36.28 14.12
C ILE A 200 -0.42 36.95 14.62
N SER A 201 -0.29 38.24 14.32
CA SER A 201 0.54 39.14 15.07
C SER A 201 -0.04 39.12 16.48
N THR A 202 0.33 38.12 17.27
CA THR A 202 0.29 38.23 18.71
C THR A 202 1.24 39.37 18.99
N ASN A 203 0.64 40.55 19.13
CA ASN A 203 1.13 41.65 19.93
C ASN A 203 2.05 41.09 21.01
N GLN A 204 3.37 41.16 20.77
CA GLN A 204 4.36 40.94 21.80
C GLN A 204 4.14 42.06 22.81
N GLN A 205 3.35 41.81 23.84
CA GLN A 205 3.51 42.56 25.07
C GLN A 205 4.90 42.20 25.61
N PRO A 206 5.75 43.19 25.92
CA PRO A 206 7.04 42.92 26.53
C PRO A 206 6.79 42.29 27.90
N ILE A 207 7.26 41.05 28.07
CA ILE A 207 7.42 40.45 29.39
C ILE A 207 8.47 41.29 30.10
N VAL A 208 8.02 42.13 31.03
CA VAL A 208 8.89 42.77 32.01
C VAL A 208 9.40 41.66 32.92
N VAL A 209 10.61 41.16 32.63
CA VAL A 209 11.38 40.35 33.58
C VAL A 209 11.80 41.29 34.70
N SER A 210 11.07 41.28 35.82
CA SER A 210 11.59 41.81 37.07
C SER A 210 12.77 40.95 37.49
N GLN A 211 13.99 41.43 37.21
CA GLN A 211 15.21 40.89 37.78
C GLN A 211 15.11 41.01 39.30
N GLN A 212 14.86 39.88 39.96
CA GLN A 212 15.06 39.76 41.39
C GLN A 212 16.57 39.61 41.62
N THR A 213 17.20 40.73 41.97
CA THR A 213 18.59 40.81 42.41
C THR A 213 18.76 39.94 43.65
N VAL A 214 19.31 38.73 43.49
CA VAL A 214 19.86 37.96 44.60
C VAL A 214 21.31 38.40 44.77
N THR A 215 21.54 39.19 45.81
CA THR A 215 22.87 39.50 46.35
C THR A 215 23.55 38.21 46.81
N GLN A 216 24.53 37.70 46.05
CA GLN A 216 25.52 36.77 46.57
C GLN A 216 26.82 37.51 46.86
N GLN A 217 27.02 37.69 48.16
CA GLN A 217 28.22 38.17 48.84
C GLN A 217 29.33 37.12 48.66
N GLY A 218 30.45 37.54 48.08
CA GLY A 218 31.54 36.65 47.69
C GLY A 218 32.42 36.18 48.85
N VAL A 219 33.18 35.10 48.62
CA VAL A 219 34.45 34.81 49.31
C VAL A 219 35.36 33.97 48.39
N ASN A 220 36.50 34.58 48.07
CA ASN A 220 37.86 34.08 47.82
C ASN A 220 38.18 32.93 46.84
N SER A 221 38.90 33.37 45.81
CA SER A 221 39.99 32.74 45.07
C SER A 221 40.92 31.82 45.88
N THR A 222 41.33 30.71 45.29
CA THR A 222 42.72 30.22 45.39
C THR A 222 43.11 29.48 44.12
N GLN A 223 44.35 29.72 43.70
CA GLN A 223 44.97 29.44 42.41
C GLN A 223 46.09 28.39 42.58
N TYR A 224 46.42 27.72 41.45
CA TYR A 224 47.61 26.87 41.12
C TYR A 224 47.49 25.33 41.26
N PRO A 225 48.29 24.54 40.51
CA PRO A 225 49.05 24.77 39.25
C PRO A 225 48.84 23.67 38.16
N PRO A 226 49.46 23.80 36.96
CA PRO A 226 49.42 22.82 35.87
C PRO A 226 50.68 21.91 35.82
N GLN A 227 50.52 20.64 35.39
CA GLN A 227 51.55 19.67 34.91
C GLN A 227 50.81 18.32 34.67
N GLY A 228 51.06 17.41 33.73
CA GLY A 228 52.08 17.15 32.70
C GLY A 228 51.94 15.66 32.28
N TYR A 229 52.30 15.33 31.01
CA TYR A 229 52.39 14.01 30.31
C TYR A 229 52.67 12.74 31.19
N ALA A 230 52.26 11.49 30.92
CA ALA A 230 52.43 10.62 29.72
C ALA A 230 51.70 9.22 29.90
N PRO A 231 51.77 8.24 28.94
CA PRO A 231 50.77 7.17 28.70
C PRO A 231 51.12 5.75 29.21
N GLY A 232 50.15 4.81 29.22
CA GLY A 232 50.42 3.36 29.36
C GLY A 232 49.23 2.40 29.62
N ASN A 233 48.74 1.78 28.54
CA ASN A 233 48.26 0.40 28.30
C ASN A 233 47.93 -0.68 29.40
N VAL A 234 46.72 -1.28 29.22
CA VAL A 234 46.19 -2.69 29.31
C VAL A 234 46.35 -3.58 30.58
N HIS A 235 45.23 -4.03 31.21
CA HIS A 235 44.67 -5.42 31.21
C HIS A 235 43.64 -5.75 32.34
N HIS A 236 42.52 -6.36 31.90
CA HIS A 236 41.65 -7.44 32.47
C HIS A 236 41.18 -7.59 33.95
N PHE A 237 39.83 -7.58 34.10
CA PHE A 237 38.87 -8.44 34.88
C PHE A 237 39.02 -8.68 36.41
N PRO A 238 37.99 -9.22 37.14
CA PRO A 238 36.53 -9.08 37.09
C PRO A 238 35.89 -8.80 38.51
N THR A 239 34.56 -8.96 38.61
CA THR A 239 33.75 -9.36 39.81
C THR A 239 33.00 -8.29 40.64
N SER A 240 31.78 -8.70 40.98
CA SER A 240 30.70 -8.17 41.83
C SER A 240 31.07 -7.46 43.14
N GLN A 241 30.22 -6.50 43.57
CA GLN A 241 29.43 -6.50 44.81
C GLN A 241 28.70 -5.14 44.98
N GLN A 242 27.38 -5.18 45.22
CA GLN A 242 26.69 -4.74 46.45
C GLN A 242 26.96 -3.28 46.89
N GLY A 243 25.86 -2.55 47.10
CA GLY A 243 25.88 -1.23 47.74
C GLY A 243 24.49 -0.62 47.81
N GLN A 244 23.63 -1.22 48.65
CA GLN A 244 22.44 -0.58 49.23
C GLN A 244 22.85 0.73 49.94
N VAL A 245 22.12 1.81 49.68
CA VAL A 245 22.02 2.93 50.64
C VAL A 245 20.56 3.13 51.01
N ILE A 246 20.29 2.81 52.27
CA ILE A 246 19.08 3.09 53.03
C ILE A 246 19.10 4.59 53.35
N SER A 247 18.00 5.30 53.08
CA SER A 247 17.64 6.45 53.90
C SER A 247 16.13 6.53 54.06
N THR A 248 15.71 6.06 55.23
CA THR A 248 14.42 6.26 55.87
C THR A 248 14.25 7.73 56.25
N ASN A 249 13.13 8.33 55.86
CA ASN A 249 12.44 9.30 56.70
C ASN A 249 10.93 9.23 56.45
N GLN A 250 10.26 8.56 57.37
CA GLN A 250 8.84 8.75 57.64
C GLN A 250 8.67 10.13 58.29
N GLN A 251 7.62 10.86 57.92
CA GLN A 251 6.60 11.31 58.86
C GLN A 251 5.34 11.78 58.11
N PRO A 252 4.17 11.79 58.78
CA PRO A 252 2.85 11.64 58.17
C PRO A 252 2.11 12.97 58.06
N ILE A 253 0.90 12.96 57.47
CA ILE A 253 -0.35 13.62 57.98
C ILE A 253 -1.39 13.83 56.85
N VAL A 254 -2.56 13.21 57.07
CA VAL A 254 -3.94 13.69 56.85
C VAL A 254 -4.46 13.93 55.42
N GLY A 255 -5.28 12.97 54.97
CA GLY A 255 -6.74 13.13 54.83
C GLY A 255 -7.30 14.13 53.80
N SER A 256 -7.99 13.61 52.79
CA SER A 256 -9.39 14.00 52.55
C SER A 256 -10.09 12.99 51.63
N GLN A 257 -11.29 12.63 52.04
CA GLN A 257 -12.27 11.80 51.33
C GLN A 257 -12.84 12.58 50.14
N GLN A 258 -13.18 11.88 49.05
CA GLN A 258 -14.40 12.17 48.32
C GLN A 258 -14.92 10.92 47.63
N ALA A 259 -16.18 10.61 47.94
CA ALA A 259 -16.96 9.49 47.45
C ALA A 259 -17.46 9.76 46.03
N PHE A 260 -17.55 8.71 45.22
CA PHE A 260 -18.57 8.61 44.18
C PHE A 260 -19.09 7.17 44.11
N THR A 261 -20.32 7.01 44.54
CA THR A 261 -21.20 5.86 44.26
C THR A 261 -21.74 5.98 42.84
N GLN A 262 -21.59 4.95 42.02
CA GLN A 262 -22.58 4.60 41.00
C GLN A 262 -22.83 3.09 41.00
N GLN A 263 -24.10 2.81 41.21
CA GLN A 263 -24.78 1.53 41.27
C GLN A 263 -25.55 1.38 39.96
N GLY A 264 -25.46 0.22 39.29
CA GLY A 264 -26.13 0.03 38.00
C GLY A 264 -26.09 -1.39 37.46
N ASN A 265 -26.98 -2.23 38.00
CA ASN A 265 -27.71 -3.34 37.37
C ASN A 265 -27.08 -4.13 36.21
N LEU A 266 -26.82 -5.42 36.45
CA LEU A 266 -26.92 -6.46 35.42
C LEU A 266 -27.96 -7.49 35.84
N THR A 267 -29.04 -7.52 35.07
CA THR A 267 -30.14 -8.47 35.14
C THR A 267 -29.69 -9.85 34.68
N GLN A 268 -29.98 -10.81 35.55
CA GLN A 268 -29.77 -12.24 35.42
C GLN A 268 -30.85 -12.83 34.48
N TYR A 269 -30.44 -13.47 33.39
CA TYR A 269 -31.33 -14.30 32.58
C TYR A 269 -31.25 -15.76 33.01
N ALA A 270 -32.41 -16.38 33.19
CA ALA A 270 -32.59 -17.80 33.48
C ALA A 270 -32.58 -18.63 32.17
N PRO A 271 -32.06 -19.87 32.18
CA PRO A 271 -32.27 -20.82 31.10
C PRO A 271 -33.53 -21.65 31.34
N GLN A 272 -34.42 -21.70 30.36
CA GLN A 272 -35.49 -22.71 30.28
C GLN A 272 -35.01 -23.93 29.48
N GLY A 273 -35.34 -25.11 30.00
CA GLY A 273 -35.07 -26.42 29.40
C GLY A 273 -36.26 -27.08 28.73
N TYR A 274 -36.08 -28.39 28.48
CA TYR A 274 -36.89 -29.40 27.76
C TYR A 274 -36.61 -29.50 26.25
N ALA A 275 -36.31 -30.67 25.64
CA ALA A 275 -36.44 -32.08 26.04
C ALA A 275 -35.43 -32.98 25.27
N PRO A 276 -35.29 -34.29 25.61
CA PRO A 276 -34.14 -35.12 25.28
C PRO A 276 -34.31 -35.96 24.01
N GLY A 277 -33.20 -36.16 23.29
CA GLY A 277 -33.04 -37.17 22.25
C GLY A 277 -31.75 -37.94 22.48
N THR A 278 -31.88 -39.16 22.99
CA THR A 278 -30.81 -40.14 23.21
C THR A 278 -30.27 -40.67 21.88
N VAL A 279 -29.00 -40.39 21.56
CA VAL A 279 -28.19 -41.28 20.71
C VAL A 279 -26.83 -41.47 21.37
N HIS A 280 -26.57 -42.73 21.66
CA HIS A 280 -25.42 -43.25 22.37
C HIS A 280 -24.28 -43.49 21.37
N TYR A 281 -23.14 -42.80 21.54
CA TYR A 281 -21.87 -43.21 20.95
C TYR A 281 -20.74 -43.02 21.96
N ASN A 282 -20.08 -44.12 22.26
CA ASN A 282 -18.93 -44.22 23.16
C ASN A 282 -17.65 -43.81 22.41
N PRO A 283 -16.71 -43.07 23.03
CA PRO A 283 -15.46 -42.65 22.40
C PRO A 283 -14.27 -43.57 22.76
N PRO A 284 -13.15 -43.45 22.02
CA PRO A 284 -11.83 -43.43 22.65
C PRO A 284 -11.10 -42.15 22.23
N SER A 285 -10.85 -41.20 23.13
CA SER A 285 -9.71 -41.15 24.05
C SER A 285 -8.34 -41.00 23.37
N SER A 286 -7.96 -39.75 23.05
CA SER A 286 -6.57 -39.27 23.11
C SER A 286 -6.53 -37.74 22.96
N SER A 287 -6.74 -37.02 24.07
CA SER A 287 -6.55 -35.57 24.16
C SER A 287 -5.17 -35.26 24.74
N SER A 288 -4.21 -34.92 23.87
CA SER A 288 -2.96 -34.28 24.26
C SER A 288 -3.21 -32.77 24.38
N TYR A 289 -3.54 -32.31 25.59
CA TYR A 289 -3.63 -30.88 25.88
C TYR A 289 -2.22 -30.28 25.90
N TYR A 290 -1.87 -29.51 24.87
CA TYR A 290 -0.78 -28.55 24.96
C TYR A 290 -1.27 -27.33 25.75
N SER A 291 -0.79 -27.22 26.98
CA SER A 291 -0.88 -26.02 27.81
C SER A 291 0.02 -24.92 27.24
N TYR A 292 -0.58 -23.87 26.68
CA TYR A 292 0.12 -22.63 26.37
C TYR A 292 0.36 -21.84 27.67
N PRO A 293 1.60 -21.46 28.00
CA PRO A 293 1.84 -20.55 29.11
C PRO A 293 1.42 -19.13 28.73
N THR A 294 0.43 -18.62 29.44
CA THR A 294 -0.04 -17.24 29.41
C THR A 294 0.99 -16.34 30.09
N ASN A 295 2.05 -15.96 29.38
CA ASN A 295 2.91 -14.84 29.79
C ASN A 295 2.29 -13.53 29.28
N GLN A 296 1.24 -13.06 29.96
CA GLN A 296 0.86 -11.65 29.93
C GLN A 296 1.88 -10.88 30.79
N GLN A 297 2.96 -10.42 30.17
CA GLN A 297 3.71 -9.30 30.74
C GLN A 297 2.87 -8.04 30.57
N VAL A 298 2.11 -7.71 31.61
CA VAL A 298 1.56 -6.37 31.80
C VAL A 298 2.73 -5.44 32.05
N MET A 299 3.18 -4.77 30.99
CA MET A 299 4.12 -3.66 31.10
C MET A 299 3.36 -2.46 31.69
N ASN A 300 3.28 -2.43 33.02
CA ASN A 300 2.91 -1.24 33.77
C ASN A 300 4.09 -0.24 33.71
N GLN A 301 4.21 0.47 32.59
CA GLN A 301 4.89 1.77 32.57
C GLN A 301 3.87 2.82 33.01
N SER A 302 3.63 2.90 34.31
CA SER A 302 3.11 4.12 34.91
C SER A 302 4.28 5.07 35.14
N SER A 303 4.86 5.58 34.05
CA SER A 303 5.48 6.89 34.09
C SER A 303 4.33 7.88 34.28
N THR A 304 4.15 8.32 35.53
CA THR A 304 3.38 9.52 35.84
C THR A 304 4.00 10.68 35.08
N VAL A 305 3.52 10.88 33.85
CA VAL A 305 3.64 12.16 33.16
C VAL A 305 2.86 13.13 34.03
N ASN A 306 3.59 13.95 34.76
CA ASN A 306 3.05 15.14 35.39
C ASN A 306 2.54 16.04 34.25
N ILE A 307 1.26 15.89 33.90
CA ILE A 307 0.58 16.77 32.96
C ILE A 307 0.46 18.10 33.70
N ASN A 308 1.50 18.91 33.59
CA ASN A 308 1.46 20.30 33.94
C ASN A 308 0.47 20.95 32.97
N LEU A 309 -0.78 21.11 33.42
CA LEU A 309 -1.93 21.62 32.67
C LEU A 309 -1.82 23.13 32.32
N ASN A 310 -0.59 23.62 32.19
CA ASN A 310 -0.21 24.99 31.85
C ASN A 310 0.83 25.05 30.71
N GLN A 311 1.13 23.93 30.03
CA GLN A 311 1.90 23.98 28.80
C GLN A 311 0.96 24.27 27.64
N GLY A 312 1.22 25.43 27.00
CA GLY A 312 0.50 25.94 25.85
C GLY A 312 0.19 24.85 24.85
N VAL A 313 -1.01 24.95 24.28
CA VAL A 313 -1.52 24.12 23.19
C VAL A 313 -0.39 23.90 22.18
N ASN A 314 0.32 22.77 22.31
CA ASN A 314 1.20 22.27 21.28
C ASN A 314 0.26 21.83 20.18
N THR A 315 -0.16 22.80 19.36
CA THR A 315 -0.75 22.55 18.07
C THR A 315 0.23 21.63 17.36
N ILE A 316 -0.12 20.35 17.28
CA ILE A 316 0.57 19.39 16.43
C ILE A 316 0.52 20.02 15.05
N GLN A 317 1.64 20.61 14.65
CA GLN A 317 1.79 21.24 13.36
C GLN A 317 1.82 20.08 12.37
N VAL A 318 0.63 19.62 11.96
CA VAL A 318 0.48 18.65 10.89
C VAL A 318 1.02 19.36 9.66
N THR A 319 2.26 19.05 9.30
CA THR A 319 2.88 19.61 8.11
C THR A 319 1.93 19.31 6.95
N PRO A 320 1.35 20.33 6.29
CA PRO A 320 0.40 20.10 5.23
C PRO A 320 1.10 19.26 4.17
N MET A 321 0.67 18.01 4.06
CA MET A 321 1.22 17.07 3.11
C MET A 321 1.09 17.69 1.72
N ASN A 322 2.18 17.70 0.95
CA ASN A 322 2.24 18.39 -0.33
C ASN A 322 1.36 17.69 -1.38
N GLN A 323 0.06 17.94 -1.33
CA GLN A 323 -0.96 17.35 -2.20
C GLN A 323 -0.67 17.61 -3.67
N ARG A 324 -0.05 18.75 -4.01
CA ARG A 324 0.41 19.06 -5.35
C ARG A 324 1.48 18.09 -5.83
N ALA A 325 2.44 17.75 -4.98
CA ALA A 325 3.44 16.75 -5.33
C ALA A 325 2.82 15.36 -5.53
N GLU A 326 1.83 14.98 -4.72
CA GLU A 326 1.10 13.72 -4.93
C GLU A 326 0.29 13.71 -6.23
N GLY A 327 -0.43 14.80 -6.53
CA GLY A 327 -1.18 14.95 -7.77
C GLY A 327 -0.30 14.91 -9.02
N GLN A 328 0.87 15.54 -8.98
CA GLN A 328 1.87 15.47 -10.05
C GLN A 328 2.42 14.06 -10.24
N ARG A 329 2.67 13.32 -9.14
CA ARG A 329 3.11 11.93 -9.19
C ARG A 329 2.05 11.03 -9.84
N LEU A 330 0.78 11.19 -9.48
CA LEU A 330 -0.31 10.41 -10.09
C LEU A 330 -0.50 10.73 -11.58
N LEU A 331 -0.33 11.99 -11.98
CA LEU A 331 -0.32 12.38 -13.38
C LEU A 331 0.82 11.70 -14.15
N LEU A 332 2.04 11.72 -13.60
CA LEU A 332 3.20 11.06 -14.20
C LEU A 332 2.97 9.55 -14.35
N ILE A 333 2.47 8.88 -13.30
CA ILE A 333 2.15 7.45 -13.35
C ILE A 333 1.09 7.17 -14.42
N SER A 334 0.05 8.01 -14.52
CA SER A 334 -1.01 7.86 -15.54
C SER A 334 -0.48 8.02 -16.96
N ILE A 335 0.42 8.96 -17.20
CA ILE A 335 1.06 9.17 -18.51
C ILE A 335 1.94 7.96 -18.86
N ILE A 336 2.79 7.50 -17.93
CA ILE A 336 3.66 6.34 -18.14
C ILE A 336 2.82 5.09 -18.41
N PHE A 337 1.75 4.88 -17.64
CA PHE A 337 0.82 3.78 -17.86
C PHE A 337 0.20 3.84 -19.27
N GLY A 338 -0.27 5.02 -19.69
CA GLY A 338 -0.80 5.23 -21.04
C GLY A 338 0.23 4.93 -22.13
N LEU A 339 1.46 5.43 -21.99
CA LEU A 339 2.56 5.18 -22.94
C LEU A 339 2.94 3.70 -23.06
N MET A 340 2.76 2.92 -22.00
CA MET A 340 3.09 1.48 -21.99
C MET A 340 1.97 0.62 -22.60
N VAL A 341 0.70 1.00 -22.42
CA VAL A 341 -0.46 0.16 -22.78
C VAL A 341 -1.11 0.58 -24.10
N VAL A 342 -1.20 1.88 -24.39
CA VAL A 342 -1.90 2.40 -25.59
C VAL A 342 -1.25 1.93 -26.91
N PRO A 343 0.08 1.88 -27.06
CA PRO A 343 0.70 1.37 -28.28
C PRO A 343 0.32 -0.09 -28.55
N PHE A 344 0.28 -0.94 -27.52
CA PHE A 344 -0.17 -2.33 -27.64
C PHE A 344 -1.61 -2.41 -28.16
N ALA A 345 -2.55 -1.68 -27.54
CA ALA A 345 -3.94 -1.66 -27.98
C ALA A 345 -4.11 -1.13 -29.42
N SER A 346 -3.37 -0.07 -29.77
CA SER A 346 -3.41 0.53 -31.11
C SER A 346 -2.90 -0.43 -32.19
N VAL A 347 -1.78 -1.11 -31.93
CA VAL A 347 -1.25 -2.14 -32.84
C VAL A 347 -2.21 -3.32 -32.92
N ALA A 348 -2.75 -3.81 -31.80
CA ALA A 348 -3.68 -4.94 -31.78
C ALA A 348 -4.95 -4.65 -32.59
N LEU A 349 -5.54 -3.46 -32.46
CA LEU A 349 -6.72 -3.05 -33.23
C LEU A 349 -6.44 -2.92 -34.73
N ARG A 350 -5.27 -2.41 -35.09
CA ARG A 350 -4.92 -2.13 -36.50
C ARG A 350 -4.14 -3.26 -37.16
N ALA A 351 -3.77 -4.32 -36.44
CA ALA A 351 -2.89 -5.37 -36.95
C ALA A 351 -3.40 -6.01 -38.26
N ALA A 352 -4.72 -6.12 -38.45
CA ALA A 352 -5.34 -6.64 -39.65
C ALA A 352 -5.33 -5.68 -40.85
N TYR A 353 -5.23 -4.37 -40.59
CA TYR A 353 -5.28 -3.31 -41.60
C TYR A 353 -3.90 -2.72 -41.93
N ILE A 354 -2.89 -3.01 -41.11
CA ILE A 354 -1.52 -2.57 -41.37
C ILE A 354 -0.93 -3.47 -42.47
N VAL A 355 -0.53 -2.85 -43.58
CA VAL A 355 0.29 -3.50 -44.60
C VAL A 355 1.71 -3.58 -44.07
N TRP A 356 2.08 -4.75 -43.56
CA TRP A 356 3.44 -5.01 -43.10
C TRP A 356 4.34 -5.27 -44.31
N PRO A 357 5.53 -4.64 -44.40
CA PRO A 357 6.45 -4.87 -45.49
C PRO A 357 6.91 -6.34 -45.55
N ASP A 358 7.00 -6.98 -44.39
CA ASP A 358 7.37 -8.38 -44.23
C ASP A 358 6.90 -8.94 -42.86
N LEU A 359 6.95 -10.28 -42.71
CA LEU A 359 6.53 -10.99 -41.49
C LEU A 359 7.42 -10.70 -40.27
N MET A 360 8.71 -10.44 -40.48
CA MET A 360 9.65 -10.15 -39.40
C MET A 360 9.31 -8.79 -38.77
N THR A 361 9.06 -7.77 -39.60
CA THR A 361 8.63 -6.45 -39.10
C THR A 361 7.36 -6.55 -38.26
N LYS A 362 6.36 -7.32 -38.72
CA LYS A 362 5.14 -7.59 -37.93
C LYS A 362 5.47 -8.23 -36.58
N THR A 363 6.30 -9.26 -36.58
CA THR A 363 6.63 -10.03 -35.38
C THR A 363 7.41 -9.18 -34.37
N VAL A 364 8.45 -8.47 -34.82
CA VAL A 364 9.25 -7.60 -33.96
C VAL A 364 8.41 -6.48 -33.35
N VAL A 365 7.57 -5.81 -34.15
CA VAL A 365 6.73 -4.71 -33.63
C VAL A 365 5.70 -5.22 -32.63
N THR A 366 5.02 -6.33 -32.93
CA THR A 366 4.02 -6.91 -32.02
C THR A 366 4.64 -7.41 -30.72
N GLN A 367 5.81 -8.05 -30.76
CA GLN A 367 6.56 -8.44 -29.57
C GLN A 367 7.05 -7.25 -28.77
N PHE A 368 7.58 -6.22 -29.43
CA PHE A 368 8.05 -5.02 -28.75
C PHE A 368 6.93 -4.35 -27.95
N VAL A 369 5.75 -4.13 -28.56
CA VAL A 369 4.62 -3.51 -27.84
C VAL A 369 4.04 -4.42 -26.76
N PHE A 370 4.09 -5.74 -26.94
CA PHE A 370 3.73 -6.71 -25.91
C PHE A 370 4.63 -6.61 -24.68
N TRP A 371 5.95 -6.60 -24.88
CA TRP A 371 6.93 -6.49 -23.80
C TRP A 371 6.89 -5.10 -23.14
N LEU A 372 6.63 -4.05 -23.91
CA LEU A 372 6.37 -2.71 -23.38
C LEU A 372 5.15 -2.70 -22.45
N MET A 373 4.06 -3.36 -22.85
CA MET A 373 2.87 -3.51 -22.03
C MET A 373 3.16 -4.32 -20.76
N ALA A 374 3.91 -5.41 -20.84
CA ALA A 374 4.33 -6.21 -19.68
C ALA A 374 5.25 -5.42 -18.72
N ALA A 375 6.11 -4.55 -19.25
CA ALA A 375 7.03 -3.72 -18.48
C ALA A 375 6.33 -2.74 -17.54
N ARG A 376 5.05 -2.39 -17.80
CA ARG A 376 4.24 -1.60 -16.87
C ARG A 376 4.21 -2.24 -15.47
N SER A 377 4.12 -3.57 -15.40
CA SER A 377 3.97 -4.35 -14.16
C SER A 377 5.25 -4.35 -13.31
N CYS A 378 6.33 -3.80 -13.85
CA CYS A 378 7.61 -3.62 -13.19
C CYS A 378 7.85 -2.13 -12.89
N LEU A 379 7.60 -1.27 -13.88
CA LEU A 379 7.92 0.14 -13.80
C LEU A 379 6.98 0.89 -12.85
N THR A 380 5.67 0.65 -12.91
CA THR A 380 4.70 1.29 -12.03
C THR A 380 4.97 1.02 -10.54
N PRO A 381 5.17 -0.24 -10.09
CA PRO A 381 5.50 -0.49 -8.69
C PRO A 381 6.86 0.07 -8.28
N LEU A 382 7.88 0.08 -9.16
CA LEU A 382 9.16 0.75 -8.86
C LEU A 382 8.99 2.24 -8.60
N ILE A 383 8.20 2.93 -9.43
CA ILE A 383 7.87 4.33 -9.25
C ILE A 383 7.13 4.53 -7.91
N MET A 384 6.18 3.66 -7.58
CA MET A 384 5.46 3.71 -6.31
C MET A 384 6.38 3.47 -5.10
N ILE A 385 7.31 2.52 -5.15
CA ILE A 385 8.31 2.29 -4.10
C ILE A 385 9.15 3.55 -3.90
N GLY A 386 9.72 4.08 -4.99
CA GLY A 386 10.59 5.27 -4.94
C GLY A 386 9.91 6.48 -4.32
N TYR A 387 8.60 6.64 -4.53
CA TYR A 387 7.82 7.71 -3.92
C TYR A 387 7.26 7.41 -2.53
N SER A 388 7.28 6.16 -2.09
CA SER A 388 6.72 5.76 -0.80
C SER A 388 7.69 5.91 0.38
N ASN A 389 8.96 6.17 0.08
CA ASN A 389 10.07 6.41 1.01
C ASN A 389 10.45 7.89 1.15
N LEU A 390 9.73 8.79 0.45
CA LEU A 390 9.86 10.25 0.50
C LEU A 390 8.56 10.84 1.05
#